data_AF-A0A4V6I7D9-F1
#
_entry.id   AF-A0A4V6I7D9-F1
#
_cell.length_a   1.000
_cell.length_b   1.000
_cell.length_c   1.000
_cell.angle_alpha   90.00
_cell.angle_beta   90.00
_cell.angle_gamma   90.00
#
_symmetry.space_group_name_H-M   'P 1'
#
loop_
_entity.id
_entity.type
_entity.pdbx_description
1 polymer ?
#
loop_
_entity_poly.entity_id
_entity_poly.type
_entity_poly.pdbx_seq_one_letter_code
_entity_poly.pdbx_strand_id
1 'polypeptide(L)'
;MSQADQDALVHDLITRFRLYTSFGVAVIVCNTIVILVHISNKEMSKRYVLFTLLSVAELVNGISFVCTGVGREIQMKLGTYFMPITAEECLFWFPWPTLLVFAGQLPAAMNLMLAAERVIAVQCAGWYRRVWTWRHKLAIGLLDGLSAVALVTYDDI
;
A
#
# COMPACT_ATOMS: atom_id res chain seq x y z
N MET A 1 -3.08 12.64 -34.15
CA MET A 1 -3.17 13.44 -32.91
C MET A 1 -2.45 14.75 -33.18
N SER A 2 -3.06 15.91 -32.90
CA SER A 2 -2.40 17.20 -33.17
C SER A 2 -1.25 17.39 -32.17
N GLN A 3 -0.19 18.08 -32.57
CA GLN A 3 0.97 18.34 -31.70
C GLN A 3 0.54 19.08 -30.41
N ALA A 4 -0.46 19.95 -30.50
CA ALA A 4 -1.07 20.63 -29.36
C ALA A 4 -1.81 19.69 -28.39
N ASP A 5 -2.44 18.61 -28.90
CA ASP A 5 -3.12 17.62 -28.06
C ASP A 5 -2.11 16.78 -27.26
N GLN A 6 -0.97 16.50 -27.87
CA GLN A 6 0.11 15.72 -27.26
C GLN A 6 0.82 16.52 -26.15
N ASP A 7 1.05 17.81 -26.35
CA ASP A 7 1.64 18.69 -25.34
C ASP A 7 0.70 18.88 -24.13
N ALA A 8 -0.62 19.01 -24.38
CA ALA A 8 -1.61 19.07 -23.32
C ALA A 8 -1.68 17.76 -22.50
N LEU A 9 -1.60 16.61 -23.17
CA LEU A 9 -1.58 15.30 -22.53
C LEU A 9 -0.34 15.12 -21.64
N VAL A 10 0.84 15.51 -22.12
CA VAL A 10 2.10 15.42 -21.36
C VAL A 10 2.02 16.28 -20.10
N HIS A 11 1.48 17.50 -20.20
CA HIS A 11 1.31 18.38 -19.05
C HIS A 11 0.36 17.79 -17.98
N ASP A 12 -0.76 17.20 -18.39
CA ASP A 12 -1.68 16.52 -17.48
C ASP A 12 -1.03 15.31 -16.79
N LEU A 13 -0.27 14.50 -17.54
CA LEU A 13 0.48 13.35 -16.99
C LEU A 13 1.52 13.76 -15.96
N ILE A 14 2.34 14.77 -16.27
CA ILE A 14 3.36 15.30 -15.35
C ILE A 14 2.72 15.78 -14.06
N THR A 15 1.60 16.50 -14.17
CA THR A 15 0.86 17.02 -13.00
C THR A 15 0.38 15.89 -12.12
N ARG A 16 -0.18 14.82 -12.70
CA ARG A 16 -0.61 13.63 -11.95
C ARG A 16 0.55 12.93 -11.24
N PHE A 17 1.68 12.74 -11.90
CA PHE A 17 2.85 12.08 -11.28
C PHE A 17 3.41 12.89 -10.10
N ARG A 18 3.40 14.22 -10.21
CA ARG A 18 3.81 15.12 -9.12
C ARG A 18 2.84 15.07 -7.93
N LEU A 19 1.53 15.03 -8.19
CA LEU A 19 0.53 14.85 -7.15
C LEU A 19 0.69 13.52 -6.42
N TYR A 20 0.83 12.40 -7.14
CA TYR A 20 1.07 11.08 -6.53
C TYR A 20 2.32 11.06 -5.66
N THR A 21 3.41 11.67 -6.13
CA THR A 21 4.66 11.75 -5.36
C THR A 21 4.47 12.59 -4.09
N SER A 22 3.79 13.73 -4.18
CA SER A 22 3.57 14.62 -3.02
C SER A 22 2.70 13.97 -1.94
N PHE A 23 1.60 13.33 -2.32
CA PHE A 23 0.74 12.60 -1.38
C PHE A 23 1.46 11.39 -0.80
N GLY A 24 2.22 10.64 -1.60
CA GLY A 24 3.02 9.52 -1.12
C GLY A 24 4.04 9.94 -0.05
N VAL A 25 4.75 11.06 -0.26
CA VAL A 25 5.69 11.60 0.73
C VAL A 25 4.98 12.02 2.02
N ALA A 26 3.85 12.71 1.92
CA ALA A 26 3.07 13.10 3.11
C ALA A 26 2.60 11.87 3.92
N VAL A 27 2.11 10.84 3.23
CA VAL A 27 1.71 9.56 3.84
C VAL A 27 2.90 8.91 4.54
N ILE A 28 4.08 8.88 3.91
CA ILE A 28 5.30 8.31 4.52
C ILE A 28 5.66 9.06 5.80
N VAL A 29 5.70 10.39 5.76
CA VAL A 29 6.08 11.21 6.93
C VAL A 29 5.10 11.01 8.08
N CYS A 30 3.79 11.13 7.83
CA CYS A 30 2.76 10.97 8.85
C CYS A 30 2.80 9.58 9.50
N ASN A 31 2.86 8.51 8.70
CA ASN A 31 2.88 7.15 9.22
C ASN A 31 4.19 6.82 9.94
N THR A 32 5.33 7.38 9.52
CA THR A 32 6.60 7.23 10.22
C THR A 32 6.54 7.82 11.63
N ILE A 33 5.95 9.01 11.79
CA ILE A 33 5.76 9.65 13.10
C ILE A 33 4.89 8.76 14.00
N VAL A 34 3.79 8.20 13.48
CA VAL A 34 2.91 7.30 14.23
C VAL A 34 3.65 6.06 14.71
N ILE A 35 4.48 5.44 13.86
CA ILE A 35 5.28 4.27 14.20
C ILE A 35 6.31 4.63 15.29
N LEU A 36 7.00 5.76 15.18
CA LEU A 36 7.98 6.20 16.17
C LEU A 36 7.35 6.43 17.55
N VAL A 37 6.16 7.04 17.59
CA VAL A 37 5.40 7.24 18.84
C VAL A 37 5.00 5.89 19.45
N HIS A 38 4.54 4.94 18.63
CA HIS A 38 4.15 3.61 19.09
C HIS A 38 5.34 2.79 19.61
N ILE A 39 6.51 2.91 19.01
CA ILE A 39 7.74 2.24 19.48
C ILE A 39 8.22 2.86 20.80
N SER A 40 8.08 4.18 20.95
CA SER A 40 8.50 4.90 22.15
C SER A 40 7.69 4.50 23.39
N ASN A 41 6.41 4.15 23.22
CA ASN A 41 5.55 3.71 24.32
C ASN A 41 5.23 2.20 24.24
N LYS A 42 6.07 1.39 24.91
CA LYS A 42 5.93 -0.08 24.95
C LYS A 42 4.61 -0.57 25.55
N GLU A 43 3.98 0.22 26.42
CA GLU A 43 2.68 -0.11 27.03
C GLU A 43 1.55 -0.01 26.01
N MET A 44 1.59 1.01 25.15
CA MET A 44 0.63 1.19 24.05
C MET A 44 0.85 0.22 22.89
N SER A 45 2.11 -0.08 22.54
CA SER A 45 2.48 -1.01 21.46
C SER A 45 1.78 -2.37 21.55
N LYS A 46 1.67 -2.95 22.76
CA LYS A 46 1.05 -4.27 22.94
C LYS A 46 -0.47 -4.25 22.73
N ARG A 47 -1.11 -3.12 23.03
CA ARG A 47 -2.57 -2.97 22.95
C ARG A 47 -3.03 -2.55 21.56
N TYR A 48 -2.21 -1.78 20.84
CA TYR A 48 -2.53 -1.20 19.53
C TYR A 48 -1.75 -1.81 18.37
N VAL A 49 -1.32 -3.07 18.48
CA VAL A 49 -0.46 -3.70 17.44
C VAL A 49 -1.10 -3.70 16.05
N LEU A 50 -2.44 -3.82 15.94
CA LEU A 50 -3.16 -3.77 14.65
C LEU A 50 -3.13 -2.37 14.03
N PHE A 51 -3.13 -1.33 14.86
CA PHE A 51 -2.98 0.05 14.39
C PHE A 51 -1.55 0.32 13.91
N THR A 52 -0.55 -0.28 14.56
CA THR A 52 0.84 -0.26 14.09
C THR A 52 0.99 -0.99 12.75
N LEU A 53 0.36 -2.16 12.58
CA LEU A 53 0.35 -2.88 11.30
C LEU A 53 -0.34 -2.08 10.19
N LEU A 54 -1.47 -1.44 10.48
CA LEU A 54 -2.14 -0.52 9.55
C LEU A 54 -1.22 0.64 9.14
N SER A 55 -0.51 1.24 10.10
CA SER A 55 0.45 2.32 9.82
C SER A 55 1.61 1.84 8.93
N VAL A 56 2.06 0.59 9.11
CA VAL A 56 3.07 -0.02 8.24
C VAL A 56 2.52 -0.30 6.83
N ALA A 57 1.28 -0.79 6.72
CA ALA A 57 0.62 -1.00 5.43
C ALA A 57 0.47 0.32 4.65
N GLU A 58 0.04 1.40 5.32
CA GLU A 58 -0.05 2.74 4.74
C GLU A 58 1.34 3.30 4.36
N LEU A 59 2.39 2.99 5.13
CA LEU A 59 3.76 3.35 4.79
C LEU A 59 4.21 2.68 3.47
N VAL A 60 3.95 1.38 3.34
CA VAL A 60 4.26 0.61 2.11
C VAL A 60 3.46 1.18 0.92
N ASN A 61 2.19 1.52 1.14
CA ASN A 61 1.35 2.18 0.12
C ASN A 61 1.91 3.53 -0.32
N GLY A 62 2.34 4.37 0.63
CA GLY A 62 3.01 5.64 0.34
C GLY A 62 4.29 5.46 -0.47
N ILE A 63 5.11 4.46 -0.14
CA ILE A 63 6.32 4.11 -0.91
C ILE A 63 5.96 3.70 -2.34
N SER A 64 4.91 2.90 -2.53
CA SER A 64 4.45 2.50 -3.86
C SER A 64 4.03 3.68 -4.73
N PHE A 65 3.35 4.68 -4.16
CA PHE A 65 2.99 5.90 -4.87
C PHE A 65 4.21 6.71 -5.29
N VAL A 66 5.22 6.85 -4.41
CA VAL A 66 6.46 7.57 -4.74
C VAL A 66 7.26 6.83 -5.82
N CYS A 67 7.44 5.52 -5.68
CA CYS A 67 8.16 4.70 -6.66
C CYS A 67 7.48 4.75 -8.04
N THR A 68 6.16 4.70 -8.09
CA THR A 68 5.40 4.78 -9.35
C THR A 68 5.50 6.18 -9.97
N GLY A 69 5.39 7.25 -9.17
CA GLY A 69 5.54 8.62 -9.65
C GLY A 69 6.92 8.91 -10.23
N VAL A 70 7.97 8.54 -9.49
CA VAL A 70 9.37 8.72 -9.92
C VAL A 70 9.71 7.83 -11.12
N GLY A 71 9.30 6.55 -11.11
CA GLY A 71 9.54 5.63 -12.21
C GLY A 71 8.92 6.10 -13.53
N ARG A 72 7.67 6.57 -13.49
CA ARG A 72 6.99 7.12 -14.67
C ARG A 72 7.59 8.44 -15.14
N GLU A 73 8.06 9.29 -14.23
CA GLU A 73 8.77 10.52 -14.60
C GLU A 73 10.11 10.22 -15.31
N ILE A 74 10.85 9.22 -14.83
CA ILE A 74 12.11 8.78 -15.45
C ILE A 74 11.84 8.23 -16.87
N GLN A 75 10.81 7.39 -17.05
CA GLN A 75 10.44 6.87 -18.37
C GLN A 75 10.01 7.96 -19.35
N MET A 76 9.32 9.01 -18.87
CA MET A 76 9.00 10.15 -19.71
C MET A 76 10.26 10.92 -20.15
N LYS A 77 11.25 11.12 -19.27
CA LYS A 77 12.52 11.78 -19.63
C LYS A 77 13.36 10.96 -20.61
N LEU A 78 13.31 9.64 -20.52
CA LEU A 78 13.99 8.72 -21.44
C LEU A 78 13.26 8.57 -22.79
N GLY A 79 12.05 9.14 -22.93
CA GLY A 79 11.24 9.03 -24.16
C GLY A 79 10.65 7.64 -24.41
N THR A 80 10.82 6.70 -23.47
CA THR A 80 10.33 5.31 -23.61
C THR A 80 8.87 5.14 -23.18
N TYR A 81 8.26 6.17 -22.60
CA TYR A 81 6.90 6.13 -22.06
C TYR A 81 5.80 5.87 -23.12
N PHE A 82 5.98 6.34 -24.35
CA PHE A 82 4.99 6.17 -25.43
C PHE A 82 5.20 4.91 -26.28
N MET A 83 6.21 4.09 -25.96
CA MET A 83 6.41 2.85 -26.68
C MET A 83 5.31 1.85 -26.30
N PRO A 84 4.67 1.19 -27.29
CA PRO A 84 3.68 0.18 -26.99
C PRO A 84 4.37 -1.00 -26.32
N ILE A 85 3.95 -1.31 -25.10
CA ILE A 85 4.38 -2.51 -24.37
C ILE A 85 3.16 -3.37 -24.12
N THR A 86 3.34 -4.68 -24.07
CA THR A 86 2.25 -5.58 -23.68
C THR A 86 1.97 -5.48 -22.18
N ALA A 87 0.75 -5.80 -21.75
CA ALA A 87 0.35 -5.68 -20.34
C ALA A 87 1.18 -6.60 -19.42
N GLU A 88 1.51 -7.80 -19.91
CA GLU A 88 2.36 -8.77 -19.22
C GLU A 88 3.78 -8.23 -19.05
N GLU A 89 4.38 -7.70 -20.11
CA GLU A 89 5.70 -7.07 -20.04
C GLU A 89 5.69 -5.87 -19.07
N CYS A 90 4.63 -5.07 -19.04
CA CYS A 90 4.51 -3.98 -18.08
C CYS A 90 4.54 -4.47 -16.62
N LEU A 91 3.88 -5.60 -16.34
CA LEU A 91 3.75 -6.14 -14.99
C LEU A 91 5.05 -6.78 -14.48
N PHE A 92 5.80 -7.45 -15.37
CA PHE A 92 7.03 -8.17 -15.00
C PHE A 92 8.29 -7.30 -15.09
N TRP A 93 8.37 -6.44 -16.10
CA TRP A 93 9.58 -5.63 -16.34
C TRP A 93 9.64 -4.43 -15.38
N PHE A 94 8.48 -3.97 -14.91
CA PHE A 94 8.38 -2.83 -14.02
C PHE A 94 7.72 -3.25 -12.70
N PRO A 95 8.43 -3.23 -11.57
CA PRO A 95 7.86 -3.68 -10.30
C PRO A 95 6.87 -2.68 -9.68
N TRP A 96 6.87 -1.41 -10.12
CA TRP A 96 6.03 -0.35 -9.54
C TRP A 96 4.51 -0.53 -9.68
N PRO A 97 3.94 -0.98 -10.81
CA PRO A 97 2.49 -1.18 -10.96
C PRO A 97 2.01 -2.31 -10.04
N THR A 98 2.75 -3.43 -10.02
CA THR A 98 2.50 -4.56 -9.14
C THR A 98 2.52 -4.11 -7.69
N LEU A 99 3.61 -3.47 -7.25
CA LEU A 99 3.76 -2.95 -5.89
C LEU A 99 2.65 -1.95 -5.50
N LEU A 100 2.12 -1.17 -6.46
CA LEU A 100 1.01 -0.24 -6.23
C LEU A 100 -0.32 -0.95 -6.03
N VAL A 101 -0.62 -1.99 -6.83
CA VAL A 101 -1.83 -2.80 -6.66
C VAL A 101 -1.80 -3.49 -5.30
N PHE A 102 -0.70 -4.16 -4.98
CA PHE A 102 -0.50 -4.84 -3.70
C PHE A 102 -0.64 -3.90 -2.50
N ALA A 103 0.12 -2.81 -2.51
CA ALA A 103 0.17 -1.90 -1.39
C ALA A 103 -1.13 -1.11 -1.20
N GLY A 104 -1.94 -0.97 -2.25
CA GLY A 104 -3.28 -0.38 -2.15
C GLY A 104 -4.29 -1.28 -1.43
N GLN A 105 -4.14 -2.62 -1.50
CA GLN A 105 -5.07 -3.56 -0.87
C GLN A 105 -4.79 -3.79 0.62
N LEU A 106 -3.52 -3.75 1.03
CA LEU A 106 -3.11 -4.00 2.43
C LEU A 106 -3.80 -3.07 3.44
N PRO A 107 -3.92 -1.74 3.23
CA PRO A 107 -4.62 -0.88 4.18
C PRO A 107 -6.12 -1.15 4.25
N ALA A 108 -6.76 -1.52 3.14
CA ALA A 108 -8.17 -1.86 3.12
C ALA A 108 -8.45 -3.13 3.94
N ALA A 109 -7.61 -4.15 3.75
CA ALA A 109 -7.71 -5.40 4.50
C ALA A 109 -7.41 -5.20 6.00
N MET A 110 -6.37 -4.42 6.35
CA MET A 110 -6.07 -4.07 7.74
C MET A 110 -7.20 -3.28 8.41
N ASN A 111 -7.86 -2.37 7.69
CA ASN A 111 -9.02 -1.63 8.20
C ASN A 111 -10.23 -2.55 8.43
N LEU A 112 -10.50 -3.48 7.51
CA LEU A 112 -11.56 -4.48 7.67
C LEU A 112 -11.29 -5.37 8.89
N MET A 113 -10.05 -5.81 9.04
CA MET A 113 -9.57 -6.61 10.17
C MET A 113 -9.76 -5.87 11.51
N LEU A 114 -9.43 -4.58 11.55
CA LEU A 114 -9.65 -3.73 12.72
C LEU A 114 -11.14 -3.59 13.06
N ALA A 115 -11.99 -3.39 12.06
CA ALA A 115 -13.44 -3.32 12.25
C ALA A 115 -14.00 -4.65 12.78
N ALA A 116 -13.55 -5.78 12.23
CA ALA A 116 -13.94 -7.11 12.67
C ALA A 116 -13.53 -7.37 14.14
N GLU A 117 -12.31 -6.99 14.54
CA GLU A 117 -11.87 -7.09 15.94
C GLU A 117 -12.80 -6.32 16.89
N ARG A 118 -13.23 -5.11 16.50
CA ARG A 118 -14.14 -4.28 17.30
C ARG A 118 -15.51 -4.92 17.45
N VAL A 119 -16.07 -5.48 16.38
CA VAL A 119 -17.37 -6.17 16.42
C VAL A 119 -17.31 -7.42 17.30
N ILE A 120 -16.27 -8.25 17.14
CA ILE A 120 -16.09 -9.47 17.94
C ILE A 120 -15.91 -9.14 19.43
N ALA A 121 -15.14 -8.08 19.75
CA ALA A 121 -14.93 -7.66 21.12
C ALA A 121 -16.25 -7.22 21.81
N VAL A 122 -17.17 -6.60 21.07
CA VAL A 122 -18.49 -6.18 21.58
C VAL A 122 -19.44 -7.37 21.73
N GLN A 123 -19.54 -8.24 20.72
CA GLN A 123 -20.51 -9.35 20.72
C GLN A 123 -20.08 -10.52 21.63
N CYS A 124 -18.77 -10.75 21.78
CA CYS A 124 -18.23 -11.97 22.39
C CYS A 124 -17.07 -11.70 23.36
N ALA A 125 -17.25 -10.79 24.32
CA ALA A 125 -16.21 -10.38 25.27
C ALA A 125 -15.52 -11.54 26.03
N GLY A 126 -16.28 -12.57 26.41
CA GLY A 126 -15.75 -13.73 27.15
C GLY A 126 -14.91 -14.68 26.29
N TRP A 127 -15.27 -14.86 25.02
CA TRP A 127 -14.53 -15.69 24.06
C TRP A 127 -13.28 -14.96 23.56
N TYR A 128 -13.40 -13.67 23.26
CA TYR A 128 -12.30 -12.81 22.85
C TYR A 128 -11.15 -12.81 23.87
N ARG A 129 -11.46 -12.67 25.17
CA ARG A 129 -10.45 -12.69 26.25
C ARG A 129 -9.69 -14.02 26.39
N ARG A 130 -10.24 -15.13 25.88
CA ARG A 130 -9.69 -16.48 26.04
C ARG A 130 -8.85 -16.94 24.83
N VAL A 131 -9.18 -16.48 23.62
CA VAL A 131 -8.56 -16.94 22.36
C VAL A 131 -7.58 -15.91 21.78
N TRP A 132 -7.77 -14.62 22.06
CA TRP A 132 -7.10 -13.55 21.32
C TRP A 132 -5.68 -13.25 21.83
N THR A 133 -4.72 -14.05 21.37
CA THR A 133 -3.28 -13.92 21.66
C THR A 133 -2.53 -13.17 20.56
N TRP A 134 -1.46 -12.46 20.93
CA TRP A 134 -0.64 -11.62 20.04
C TRP A 134 -0.11 -12.35 18.79
N ARG A 135 0.06 -13.67 18.87
CA ARG A 135 0.47 -14.52 17.74
C ARG A 135 -0.59 -14.64 16.64
N HIS A 136 -1.88 -14.61 16.97
CA HIS A 136 -2.96 -14.63 15.98
C HIS A 136 -3.06 -13.29 15.23
N LYS A 137 -2.81 -12.16 15.92
CA LYS A 137 -2.74 -10.83 15.27
C LYS A 137 -1.63 -10.75 14.23
N LEU A 138 -0.45 -11.28 14.55
CA LEU A 138 0.67 -11.37 13.62
C LEU A 138 0.44 -12.38 12.50
N ALA A 139 -0.13 -13.55 12.82
CA ALA A 139 -0.43 -14.56 11.82
C ALA A 139 -1.42 -14.05 10.76
N ILE A 140 -2.38 -13.19 11.15
CA ILE A 140 -3.34 -12.61 10.22
C ILE A 140 -2.72 -11.48 9.39
N GLY A 141 -1.84 -10.64 9.97
CA GLY A 141 -1.04 -9.70 9.18
C GLY A 141 -0.11 -10.38 8.16
N LEU A 142 0.44 -11.54 8.52
CA LEU A 142 1.23 -12.38 7.61
C LEU A 142 0.38 -13.07 6.56
N LEU A 143 -0.82 -13.55 6.91
CA LEU A 143 -1.78 -14.16 5.98
C LEU A 143 -2.30 -13.16 4.95
N ASP A 144 -2.45 -11.89 5.33
CA ASP A 144 -2.85 -10.82 4.42
C ASP A 144 -1.73 -10.47 3.42
N GLY A 145 -0.48 -10.49 3.90
CA GLY A 145 0.68 -10.44 3.00
C GLY A 145 0.76 -11.66 2.08
N LEU A 146 0.40 -12.86 2.57
CA LEU A 146 0.46 -14.10 1.81
C LEU A 146 -0.67 -14.23 0.78
N SER A 147 -1.89 -13.78 1.09
CA SER A 147 -3.04 -13.81 0.18
C SER A 147 -2.88 -12.82 -0.96
N ALA A 148 -2.28 -11.66 -0.69
CA ALA A 148 -1.90 -10.72 -1.72
C ALA A 148 -0.86 -11.36 -2.68
N VAL A 149 0.15 -12.05 -2.13
CA VAL A 149 1.19 -12.72 -2.94
C VAL A 149 0.59 -13.87 -3.75
N ALA A 150 -0.32 -14.66 -3.15
CA ALA A 150 -1.00 -15.76 -3.79
C ALA A 150 -2.00 -15.31 -4.87
N LEU A 151 -2.66 -14.16 -4.73
CA LEU A 151 -3.54 -13.59 -5.76
C LEU A 151 -2.77 -13.28 -7.05
N VAL A 152 -1.54 -12.77 -6.93
CA VAL A 152 -0.69 -12.54 -8.10
C VAL A 152 -0.13 -13.83 -8.69
N THR A 153 0.06 -14.87 -7.87
CA THR A 153 0.41 -16.19 -8.42
C THR A 153 -0.79 -16.89 -9.09
N TYR A 154 -2.03 -16.46 -8.79
CA TYR A 154 -3.26 -17.05 -9.36
C TYR A 154 -3.73 -16.31 -10.62
N ASP A 155 -3.39 -15.02 -10.78
CA ASP A 155 -3.52 -14.28 -12.04
C ASP A 155 -2.45 -14.71 -13.08
N ASP A 156 -1.44 -15.48 -12.65
CA ASP A 156 -0.36 -16.08 -13.44
C ASP A 156 -0.74 -17.43 -14.13
N ILE A 157 -2.01 -17.90 -14.00
CA ILE A 157 -2.51 -19.17 -14.60
C ILE A 157 -3.64 -18.92 -15.61
#